data_AF-A0A067TZA4-F1
#
_entry.id   AF-A0A067TZA4-F1
#
_cell.length_a   1.000
_cell.length_b   1.000
_cell.length_c   1.000
_cell.angle_alpha   90.00
_cell.angle_beta   90.00
_cell.angle_gamma   90.00
#
_symmetry.space_group_name_H-M   'P 1'
#
loop_
_entity.id
_entity.type
_entity.pdbx_description
1 polymer ?
#
loop_
_entity_poly.entity_id
_entity_poly.type
_entity_poly.pdbx_seq_one_letter_code
_entity_poly.pdbx_strand_id
1 'polypeptide(L)'
;MSITPARGEVVLQPNYFTSSVYVNALRDDISTLVFRYHEAYSQSGCTKPFALFKAVWLNLGWNWLQFKVFDSRSRQTFLEVTLRLFLERAVKTEAPFTRAVALFGVYLFYYTQVKDTAPALYCLENIPIPCGTSCKLCIEDHYLSLIAMPESLTSPNVLPLQTHIRYILSCLKRDHVFFILPKSELYPMNPRELPREIYAENGGGLSDQTAQKRKGRPARREKGKKARQALESLDEWSLEDHAEQMNDAVADYEASKAVMLDEIPPGSVDSVTRVVVDGLKDVTGGDGAGIDVIAESGIFGLVGKKDLAETLGKRII
;
A
#
# COMPACT_ATOMS: atom_id res chain seq x y z
N MET A 1 8.41 -13.32 -15.52
CA MET A 1 8.45 -14.27 -14.39
C MET A 1 9.58 -15.26 -14.63
N SER A 2 10.61 -15.21 -13.78
CA SER A 2 11.72 -16.15 -13.78
C SER A 2 11.66 -16.89 -12.45
N ILE A 3 11.55 -18.23 -12.50
CA ILE A 3 11.47 -19.06 -11.29
C ILE A 3 12.90 -19.41 -10.89
N THR A 4 13.35 -18.98 -9.71
CA THR A 4 14.60 -19.44 -9.11
C THR A 4 14.41 -20.86 -8.54
N PRO A 5 15.32 -21.81 -8.81
CA PRO A 5 15.03 -23.24 -8.72
C PRO A 5 15.09 -23.86 -7.31
N ALA A 6 15.18 -23.07 -6.23
CA ALA A 6 15.41 -23.64 -4.90
C ALA A 6 14.17 -23.72 -3.98
N ARG A 7 13.08 -22.96 -4.22
CA ARG A 7 11.90 -23.00 -3.33
C ARG A 7 10.53 -22.73 -3.96
N GLY A 8 10.42 -22.59 -5.28
CA GLY A 8 9.12 -22.36 -5.93
C GLY A 8 8.43 -21.04 -5.56
N GLU A 9 9.11 -20.16 -4.82
CA GLU A 9 8.57 -18.87 -4.41
C GLU A 9 8.47 -17.95 -5.64
N VAL A 10 7.24 -17.50 -5.93
CA VAL A 10 6.96 -16.63 -7.06
C VAL A 10 7.41 -15.21 -6.70
N VAL A 11 8.63 -14.86 -7.09
CA VAL A 11 9.15 -13.50 -6.91
C VAL A 11 8.77 -12.65 -8.12
N LEU A 12 8.09 -11.52 -7.86
CA LEU A 12 7.82 -10.50 -8.88
C LEU A 12 9.16 -9.93 -9.35
N GLN A 13 9.36 -9.81 -10.67
CA GLN A 13 10.60 -9.21 -11.17
C GLN A 13 10.52 -7.69 -11.05
N PRO A 14 11.60 -6.97 -10.70
CA PRO A 14 11.60 -5.50 -10.63
C PRO A 14 11.02 -4.79 -11.86
N ASN A 15 11.26 -5.35 -13.05
CA ASN A 15 10.70 -4.81 -14.30
C ASN A 15 9.17 -4.72 -14.31
N TYR A 16 8.47 -5.60 -13.58
CA TYR A 16 7.01 -5.55 -13.43
C TYR A 16 6.56 -4.19 -12.89
N PHE A 17 7.24 -3.63 -11.89
CA PHE A 17 6.88 -2.33 -11.31
C PHE A 17 7.15 -1.16 -12.25
N THR A 18 8.01 -1.34 -13.26
CA THR A 18 8.22 -0.33 -14.31
C THR A 18 7.38 -0.59 -15.56
N SER A 19 6.59 -1.66 -15.58
CA SER A 19 5.75 -2.03 -16.72
C SER A 19 4.48 -1.19 -16.77
N SER A 20 3.92 -1.05 -17.97
CA SER A 20 2.60 -0.44 -18.22
C SER A 20 1.49 -1.09 -17.41
N VAL A 21 1.56 -2.39 -17.16
CA VAL A 21 0.56 -3.11 -16.35
C VAL A 21 0.50 -2.55 -14.94
N TYR A 22 1.65 -2.39 -14.28
CA TYR A 22 1.69 -1.83 -12.92
C TYR A 22 1.49 -0.31 -12.92
N VAL A 23 2.21 0.40 -13.79
CA VAL A 23 2.23 1.87 -13.81
C VAL A 23 0.86 2.44 -14.14
N ASN A 24 0.14 1.89 -15.11
CA ASN A 24 -1.18 2.41 -15.48
C ASN A 24 -2.21 2.09 -14.41
N ALA A 25 -2.23 0.86 -13.89
CA ALA A 25 -3.12 0.48 -12.79
C ALA A 25 -2.90 1.40 -11.57
N LEU A 26 -1.65 1.65 -11.19
CA LEU A 26 -1.36 2.52 -10.05
C LEU A 26 -1.72 3.99 -10.34
N ARG A 27 -1.56 4.49 -11.58
CA ARG A 27 -2.04 5.82 -11.96
C ARG A 27 -3.56 5.93 -11.82
N ASP A 28 -4.29 4.89 -12.21
CA ASP A 28 -5.76 4.83 -12.08
C ASP A 28 -6.18 4.76 -10.61
N ASP A 29 -5.45 4.02 -9.78
CA ASP A 29 -5.66 3.97 -8.33
C ASP A 29 -5.41 5.33 -7.67
N ILE A 30 -4.35 6.05 -8.07
CA ILE A 30 -4.07 7.41 -7.59
C ILE A 30 -5.19 8.36 -8.03
N SER A 31 -5.65 8.27 -9.28
CA SER A 31 -6.79 9.06 -9.78
C SER A 31 -8.07 8.75 -8.99
N THR A 32 -8.31 7.49 -8.64
CA THR A 32 -9.43 7.06 -7.80
C THR A 32 -9.31 7.62 -6.38
N LEU A 33 -8.11 7.60 -5.78
CA LEU A 33 -7.84 8.21 -4.48
C LEU A 33 -8.15 9.70 -4.48
N VAL A 34 -7.69 10.43 -5.51
CA VAL A 34 -7.95 11.86 -5.68
C VAL A 34 -9.45 12.13 -5.82
N PHE A 35 -10.14 11.35 -6.66
CA PHE A 35 -11.57 11.48 -6.87
C PHE A 35 -12.37 11.23 -5.60
N ARG A 36 -12.11 10.13 -4.88
CA ARG A 36 -12.80 9.78 -3.64
C ARG A 36 -12.56 10.79 -2.52
N TYR A 37 -11.33 11.30 -2.41
CA TYR A 37 -11.05 12.36 -1.46
C TYR A 37 -11.74 13.67 -1.85
N HIS A 38 -11.78 14.02 -3.14
CA HIS A 38 -12.51 15.20 -3.62
C HIS A 38 -14.00 15.12 -3.31
N GLU A 39 -14.64 13.98 -3.60
CA GLU A 39 -16.04 13.72 -3.28
C GLU A 39 -16.34 13.92 -1.79
N ALA A 40 -15.58 13.26 -0.91
CA ALA A 40 -15.77 13.34 0.53
C ALA A 40 -15.46 14.75 1.09
N TYR A 41 -14.45 15.41 0.56
CA TYR A 41 -14.05 16.76 0.96
C TYR A 41 -15.09 17.81 0.56
N SER A 42 -15.80 17.60 -0.55
CA SER A 42 -16.81 18.54 -1.06
C SER A 42 -18.15 18.45 -0.32
N GLN A 43 -18.49 17.26 0.21
CA GLN A 43 -19.73 17.03 0.97
C GLN A 43 -19.66 17.58 2.39
N SER A 44 -18.46 17.66 2.94
CA SER A 44 -18.23 17.95 4.35
C SER A 44 -17.75 19.38 4.48
N GLY A 45 -18.26 20.16 5.44
CA GLY A 45 -17.57 21.36 5.94
C GLY A 45 -16.26 20.97 6.64
N CYS A 46 -15.32 20.42 5.89
CA CYS A 46 -14.21 19.61 6.39
C CYS A 46 -13.25 20.47 7.21
N THR A 47 -13.33 20.38 8.53
CA THR A 47 -12.40 21.07 9.45
C THR A 47 -11.07 20.34 9.61
N LYS A 48 -11.01 19.05 9.24
CA LYS A 48 -9.82 18.19 9.39
C LYS A 48 -9.45 17.49 8.07
N PRO A 49 -8.99 18.23 7.05
CA PRO A 49 -8.68 17.69 5.71
C PRO A 49 -7.78 16.46 5.72
N PHE A 50 -6.69 16.51 6.50
CA PHE A 50 -5.74 15.39 6.53
C PHE A 50 -6.29 14.15 7.24
N ALA A 51 -7.15 14.30 8.25
CA ALA A 51 -7.81 13.17 8.90
C ALA A 51 -8.80 12.49 7.94
N LEU A 52 -9.55 13.28 7.18
CA LEU A 52 -10.41 12.79 6.10
C LEU A 52 -9.59 12.03 5.05
N PHE A 53 -8.43 12.57 4.64
CA PHE A 53 -7.55 11.90 3.68
C PHE A 53 -7.10 10.53 4.19
N LYS A 54 -6.68 10.42 5.46
CA LYS A 54 -6.32 9.12 6.06
C LYS A 54 -7.49 8.13 6.05
N ALA A 55 -8.71 8.59 6.32
CA ALA A 55 -9.89 7.72 6.27
C ALA A 55 -10.11 7.17 4.85
N VAL A 56 -10.05 8.03 3.83
CA VAL A 56 -10.15 7.60 2.42
C VAL A 56 -9.00 6.66 2.04
N TRP A 57 -7.77 6.97 2.47
CA TRP A 57 -6.58 6.13 2.25
C TRP A 57 -6.75 4.71 2.80
N LEU A 58 -7.24 4.60 4.05
CA LEU A 58 -7.51 3.31 4.69
C LEU A 58 -8.66 2.56 4.02
N ASN A 59 -9.75 3.26 3.67
CA ASN A 59 -10.90 2.66 3.01
C ASN A 59 -10.57 2.09 1.63
N LEU A 60 -9.64 2.71 0.91
CA LEU A 60 -9.12 2.21 -0.37
C LEU A 60 -8.01 1.16 -0.21
N GLY A 61 -7.64 0.80 1.03
CA GLY A 61 -6.68 -0.26 1.31
C GLY A 61 -5.22 0.11 1.04
N TRP A 62 -4.88 1.38 0.87
CA TRP A 62 -3.50 1.81 0.59
C TRP A 62 -2.50 1.47 1.69
N ASN A 63 -2.96 1.33 2.94
CA ASN A 63 -2.13 0.87 4.05
C ASN A 63 -1.59 -0.56 3.85
N TRP A 64 -2.29 -1.39 3.07
CA TRP A 64 -1.87 -2.75 2.77
C TRP A 64 -0.88 -2.83 1.62
N LEU A 65 -0.77 -1.77 0.81
CA LEU A 65 0.05 -1.77 -0.41
C LEU A 65 1.53 -2.00 -0.09
N GLN A 66 2.02 -1.50 1.04
CA GLN A 66 3.41 -1.70 1.48
C GLN A 66 3.75 -3.14 1.88
N PHE A 67 2.75 -4.00 2.08
CA PHE A 67 2.94 -5.42 2.40
C PHE A 67 2.83 -6.33 1.17
N LYS A 68 2.72 -5.78 -0.04
CA LYS A 68 2.60 -6.58 -1.27
C LYS A 68 3.92 -7.14 -1.79
N VAL A 69 5.05 -6.61 -1.35
CA VAL A 69 6.39 -6.96 -1.87
C VAL A 69 7.38 -7.12 -0.72
N PHE A 70 7.82 -8.36 -0.48
CA PHE A 70 8.77 -8.69 0.58
C PHE A 70 10.20 -8.92 0.07
N ASP A 71 10.38 -9.30 -1.20
CA ASP A 71 11.70 -9.43 -1.83
C ASP A 71 12.41 -8.06 -1.87
N SER A 72 13.64 -7.99 -1.36
CA SER A 72 14.38 -6.74 -1.18
C SER A 72 14.53 -5.94 -2.48
N ARG A 73 14.94 -6.61 -3.57
CA ARG A 73 15.22 -5.93 -4.84
C ARG A 73 13.94 -5.41 -5.49
N SER A 74 12.91 -6.24 -5.47
CA SER A 74 11.60 -5.91 -6.03
C SER A 74 10.90 -4.82 -5.24
N ARG A 75 11.04 -4.88 -3.91
CA ARG A 75 10.51 -3.88 -2.97
C ARG A 75 11.13 -2.51 -3.20
N GLN A 76 12.44 -2.43 -3.43
CA GLN A 76 13.09 -1.17 -3.77
C GLN A 76 12.43 -0.52 -4.99
N THR A 77 12.35 -1.24 -6.11
CA THR A 77 11.75 -0.69 -7.35
C THR A 77 10.27 -0.36 -7.17
N PHE A 78 9.53 -1.17 -6.42
CA PHE A 78 8.14 -0.90 -6.07
C PHE A 78 7.97 0.42 -5.30
N LEU A 79 8.76 0.66 -4.25
CA LEU A 79 8.70 1.89 -3.45
C LEU A 79 9.11 3.12 -4.27
N GLU A 80 10.21 3.01 -5.01
CA GLU A 80 10.72 4.09 -5.87
C GLU A 80 9.71 4.48 -6.95
N VAL A 81 9.13 3.50 -7.66
CA VAL A 81 8.14 3.77 -8.70
C VAL A 81 6.85 4.33 -8.10
N THR A 82 6.37 3.78 -6.98
CA THR A 82 5.11 4.25 -6.35
C THR A 82 5.22 5.71 -5.92
N LEU A 83 6.31 6.08 -5.23
CA LEU A 83 6.53 7.47 -4.82
C LEU A 83 6.76 8.40 -6.01
N ARG A 84 7.44 7.92 -7.06
CA ARG A 84 7.59 8.66 -8.31
C ARG A 84 6.25 8.93 -8.99
N LEU A 85 5.31 7.97 -9.00
CA LEU A 85 3.99 8.15 -9.60
C LEU A 85 3.11 9.11 -8.80
N PHE A 86 3.23 9.14 -7.47
CA PHE A 86 2.64 10.22 -6.68
C PHE A 86 3.24 11.58 -7.03
N LEU A 87 4.56 11.69 -7.14
CA LEU A 87 5.22 12.93 -7.55
C LEU A 87 4.80 13.38 -8.96
N GLU A 88 4.57 12.46 -9.90
CA GLU A 88 4.02 12.78 -11.22
C GLU A 88 2.70 13.53 -11.14
N ARG A 89 1.87 13.28 -10.12
CA ARG A 89 0.61 14.00 -9.87
C ARG A 89 0.76 15.27 -9.02
N ALA A 90 1.95 15.53 -8.47
CA ALA A 90 2.25 16.71 -7.66
C ALA A 90 2.83 17.89 -8.48
N VAL A 91 3.10 17.66 -9.76
CA VAL A 91 3.67 18.66 -10.68
C VAL A 91 2.74 19.86 -10.91
N LYS A 92 3.30 21.02 -11.27
CA LYS A 92 2.55 22.27 -11.45
C LYS A 92 1.44 22.22 -12.51
N THR A 93 1.57 21.37 -13.53
CA THR A 93 0.59 21.24 -14.63
C THR A 93 -0.70 20.58 -14.20
N GLU A 94 -0.71 19.88 -13.06
CA GLU A 94 -1.89 19.24 -12.50
C GLU A 94 -2.76 20.23 -11.70
N ALA A 95 -4.04 19.91 -11.54
CA ALA A 95 -4.96 20.76 -10.78
C ALA A 95 -4.46 20.93 -9.31
N PRO A 96 -4.59 22.12 -8.70
CA PRO A 96 -4.04 22.38 -7.36
C PRO A 96 -4.53 21.41 -6.28
N PHE A 97 -5.78 20.98 -6.37
CA PHE A 97 -6.34 19.96 -5.47
C PHE A 97 -5.65 18.60 -5.66
N THR A 98 -5.51 18.13 -6.90
CA THR A 98 -4.78 16.88 -7.23
C THR A 98 -3.36 16.89 -6.67
N ARG A 99 -2.65 18.02 -6.84
CA ARG A 99 -1.28 18.19 -6.32
C ARG A 99 -1.19 18.04 -4.80
N ALA A 100 -2.15 18.64 -4.08
CA ALA A 100 -2.24 18.56 -2.63
C ALA A 100 -2.45 17.12 -2.15
N VAL A 101 -3.39 16.40 -2.78
CA VAL A 101 -3.69 15.00 -2.45
C VAL A 101 -2.52 14.08 -2.78
N ALA A 102 -1.87 14.29 -3.91
CA ALA A 102 -0.68 13.54 -4.29
C ALA A 102 0.44 13.71 -3.26
N LEU A 103 0.67 14.94 -2.77
CA LEU A 103 1.63 15.19 -1.69
C LEU A 103 1.24 14.53 -0.37
N PHE A 104 -0.05 14.51 -0.01
CA PHE A 104 -0.52 13.74 1.15
C PHE A 104 -0.22 12.26 1.00
N GLY A 105 -0.37 11.71 -0.21
CA GLY A 105 0.03 10.35 -0.58
C GLY A 105 1.53 10.12 -0.42
N VAL A 106 2.38 11.01 -0.94
CA VAL A 106 3.86 10.94 -0.76
C VAL A 106 4.22 10.88 0.72
N TYR A 107 3.68 11.82 1.51
CA TYR A 107 3.96 11.90 2.94
C TYR A 107 3.51 10.64 3.66
N LEU A 108 2.26 10.21 3.47
CA LEU A 108 1.72 9.07 4.20
C LEU A 108 2.43 7.79 3.79
N PHE A 109 2.65 7.57 2.49
CA PHE A 109 3.35 6.38 2.00
C PHE A 109 4.80 6.32 2.47
N TYR A 110 5.53 7.44 2.48
CA TYR A 110 6.93 7.46 2.93
C TYR A 110 7.07 7.21 4.44
N TYR A 111 6.25 7.85 5.28
CA TYR A 111 6.37 7.71 6.75
C TYR A 111 5.74 6.45 7.32
N THR A 112 4.85 5.78 6.59
CA THR A 112 4.25 4.52 7.05
C THR A 112 5.04 3.27 6.65
N GLN A 113 6.15 3.44 5.92
CA GLN A 113 7.05 2.34 5.54
C GLN A 113 7.38 1.45 6.74
N VAL A 114 7.24 0.14 6.54
CA VAL A 114 7.50 -0.87 7.55
C VAL A 114 8.99 -0.94 7.86
N LYS A 115 9.39 -0.46 9.04
CA LYS A 115 10.76 -0.51 9.58
C LYS A 115 10.85 -1.60 10.66
N ASP A 116 12.08 -1.92 11.07
CA ASP A 116 12.35 -2.78 12.24
C ASP A 116 11.71 -4.17 12.19
N THR A 117 11.75 -4.80 11.01
CA THR A 117 11.23 -6.15 10.79
C THR A 117 12.31 -7.23 10.88
N ALA A 118 11.92 -8.45 11.20
CA ALA A 118 12.76 -9.64 11.17
C ALA A 118 12.08 -10.71 10.30
N PRO A 119 12.57 -11.00 9.07
CA PRO A 119 13.76 -10.44 8.42
C PRO A 119 13.59 -8.96 8.02
N ALA A 120 14.72 -8.24 7.92
CA ALA A 120 14.72 -6.81 7.59
C ALA A 120 14.19 -6.56 6.18
N LEU A 121 13.16 -5.73 6.07
CA LEU A 121 12.61 -5.29 4.79
C LEU A 121 13.28 -4.00 4.31
N TYR A 122 13.55 -3.93 3.00
CA TYR A 122 14.06 -2.71 2.37
C TYR A 122 13.11 -1.53 2.62
N CYS A 123 13.66 -0.41 3.06
CA CYS A 123 12.95 0.85 3.22
C CYS A 123 13.63 1.92 2.37
N LEU A 124 12.84 2.77 1.72
CA LEU A 124 13.38 3.89 0.97
C LEU A 124 13.79 5.00 1.93
N GLU A 125 15.08 5.32 1.96
CA GLU A 125 15.65 6.39 2.79
C GLU A 125 15.35 7.77 2.22
N ASN A 126 15.51 7.95 0.91
CA ASN A 126 15.26 9.23 0.25
C ASN A 126 14.49 9.04 -1.06
N ILE A 127 13.68 10.03 -1.40
CA ILE A 127 12.89 10.09 -2.61
C ILE A 127 13.67 10.85 -3.68
N PRO A 128 14.07 10.21 -4.79
CA PRO A 128 14.74 10.90 -5.88
C PRO A 128 13.81 11.94 -6.52
N ILE A 129 14.27 13.19 -6.59
CA ILE A 129 13.56 14.29 -7.26
C ILE A 129 14.50 15.06 -8.19
N PRO A 130 14.23 15.13 -9.50
CA PRO A 130 15.02 15.94 -10.43
C PRO A 130 15.04 17.42 -10.04
N CYS A 131 16.25 17.99 -9.90
CA CYS A 131 16.42 19.42 -9.88
C CYS A 131 16.27 19.91 -11.31
N GLY A 132 15.28 20.76 -11.61
CA GLY A 132 15.34 21.49 -12.89
C GLY A 132 16.44 22.56 -12.78
N THR A 133 17.00 22.99 -13.90
CA THR A 133 17.53 24.35 -14.08
C THR A 133 18.08 24.44 -15.49
N SER A 134 17.49 25.30 -16.33
CA SER A 134 18.01 25.80 -17.62
C SER A 134 17.43 25.28 -18.95
N CYS A 135 16.27 24.62 -18.99
CA CYS A 135 15.54 24.56 -20.26
C CYS A 135 14.51 25.69 -20.33
N LYS A 136 14.73 26.66 -21.21
CA LYS A 136 13.86 27.83 -21.40
C LYS A 136 12.45 27.48 -21.92
N LEU A 137 12.20 26.21 -22.28
CA LEU A 137 10.91 25.75 -22.81
C LEU A 137 10.19 24.67 -21.99
N CYS A 138 10.86 23.93 -21.11
CA CYS A 138 10.24 22.73 -20.53
C CYS A 138 10.70 22.47 -19.08
N ILE A 139 9.72 22.35 -18.18
CA ILE A 139 9.81 21.76 -16.83
C ILE A 139 10.49 22.68 -15.80
N GLU A 140 9.67 23.50 -15.16
CA GLU A 140 9.96 24.16 -13.89
C GLU A 140 10.42 23.13 -12.85
N ASP A 141 11.45 23.47 -12.06
CA ASP A 141 12.08 22.57 -11.09
C ASP A 141 11.02 21.92 -10.19
N HIS A 142 10.86 20.60 -10.29
CA HIS A 142 9.81 19.88 -9.57
C HIS A 142 9.93 20.14 -8.06
N TYR A 143 11.14 20.10 -7.53
CA TYR A 143 11.39 20.43 -6.13
C TYR A 143 10.91 21.85 -5.76
N LEU A 144 11.28 22.88 -6.52
CA LEU A 144 10.85 24.26 -6.22
C LEU A 144 9.34 24.42 -6.38
N SER A 145 8.75 23.80 -7.40
CA SER A 145 7.29 23.77 -7.60
C SER A 145 6.55 23.12 -6.42
N LEU A 146 7.13 22.07 -5.84
CA LEU A 146 6.60 21.39 -4.67
C LEU A 146 6.69 22.30 -3.44
N ILE A 147 7.83 22.96 -3.22
CA ILE A 147 8.02 23.89 -2.10
C ILE A 147 7.11 25.13 -2.20
N ALA A 148 6.89 25.67 -3.40
CA ALA A 148 6.00 26.80 -3.67
C ALA A 148 4.51 26.41 -3.73
N MET A 149 4.18 25.12 -3.62
CA MET A 149 2.80 24.64 -3.74
C MET A 149 1.81 25.33 -2.77
N PRO A 150 2.11 25.53 -1.47
CA PRO A 150 1.17 26.17 -0.55
C PRO A 150 0.72 27.55 -1.04
N GLU A 151 1.63 28.33 -1.62
CA GLU A 151 1.37 29.69 -2.10
C GLU A 151 0.45 29.70 -3.34
N SER A 152 0.47 28.61 -4.12
CA SER A 152 -0.41 28.45 -5.28
C SER A 152 -1.87 28.09 -4.92
N LEU A 153 -2.15 27.71 -3.66
CA LEU A 153 -3.50 27.35 -3.21
C LEU A 153 -4.31 28.58 -2.79
N THR A 154 -4.66 29.42 -3.76
CA THR A 154 -5.38 30.67 -3.53
C THR A 154 -6.90 30.54 -3.57
N SER A 155 -7.44 29.48 -4.20
CA SER A 155 -8.90 29.33 -4.35
C SER A 155 -9.56 28.98 -3.01
N PRO A 156 -10.77 29.51 -2.70
CA PRO A 156 -11.44 29.31 -1.41
C PRO A 156 -11.60 27.84 -1.01
N ASN A 157 -11.88 26.97 -1.98
CA ASN A 157 -12.11 25.53 -1.73
C ASN A 157 -10.83 24.78 -1.31
N VAL A 158 -9.66 25.24 -1.75
CA VAL A 158 -8.37 24.58 -1.47
C VAL A 158 -7.54 25.31 -0.41
N LEU A 159 -7.92 26.53 -0.06
CA LEU A 159 -7.25 27.35 0.94
C LEU A 159 -7.05 26.63 2.29
N PRO A 160 -8.02 25.85 2.82
CA PRO A 160 -7.82 25.10 4.07
C PRO A 160 -6.70 24.04 4.00
N LEU A 161 -6.34 23.57 2.80
CA LEU A 161 -5.26 22.59 2.61
C LEU A 161 -3.88 23.22 2.77
N GLN A 162 -3.75 24.55 2.61
CA GLN A 162 -2.46 25.25 2.61
C GLN A 162 -1.64 24.99 3.87
N THR A 163 -2.27 25.07 5.05
CA THR A 163 -1.60 24.85 6.34
C THR A 163 -1.07 23.43 6.46
N HIS A 164 -1.85 22.43 6.01
CA HIS A 164 -1.44 21.03 6.05
C HIS A 164 -0.29 20.73 5.09
N ILE A 165 -0.32 21.30 3.87
CA ILE A 165 0.76 21.15 2.89
C ILE A 165 2.03 21.81 3.42
N ARG A 166 1.95 23.02 3.99
CA ARG A 166 3.11 23.69 4.57
C ARG A 166 3.73 22.85 5.69
N TYR A 167 2.91 22.27 6.57
CA TYR A 167 3.38 21.36 7.61
C TYR A 167 4.06 20.12 7.03
N ILE A 168 3.43 19.44 6.08
CA ILE A 168 3.96 18.23 5.44
C ILE A 168 5.30 18.51 4.76
N LEU A 169 5.40 19.58 3.96
CA LEU A 169 6.65 19.98 3.32
C LEU A 169 7.73 20.34 4.34
N SER A 170 7.36 20.98 5.46
CA SER A 170 8.31 21.28 6.53
C SER A 170 8.88 20.01 7.16
N CYS A 171 8.06 18.97 7.33
CA CYS A 171 8.50 17.67 7.83
C CYS A 171 9.42 16.98 6.82
N LEU A 172 8.99 16.87 5.56
CA LEU A 172 9.79 16.25 4.50
C LEU A 172 11.14 16.95 4.29
N LYS A 173 11.17 18.29 4.42
CA LYS A 173 12.41 19.09 4.34
C LYS A 173 13.30 18.89 5.55
N ARG A 174 12.75 18.95 6.77
CA ARG A 174 13.50 18.77 8.02
C ARG A 174 14.16 17.40 8.08
N ASP A 175 13.45 16.38 7.61
CA ASP A 175 13.90 14.99 7.69
C ASP A 175 14.71 14.59 6.44
N HIS A 176 15.12 15.57 5.61
CA HIS A 176 15.92 15.40 4.39
C HIS A 176 15.41 14.31 3.44
N VAL A 177 14.08 14.19 3.31
CA VAL A 177 13.45 13.09 2.57
C VAL A 177 13.77 13.13 1.07
N PHE A 178 14.02 14.31 0.49
CA PHE A 178 14.27 14.44 -0.94
C PHE A 178 15.76 14.29 -1.28
N PHE A 179 16.08 13.35 -2.17
CA PHE A 179 17.38 13.24 -2.81
C PHE A 179 17.36 14.01 -4.13
N ILE A 180 17.99 15.18 -4.14
CA ILE A 180 18.00 16.07 -5.30
C ILE A 180 18.91 15.48 -6.37
N LEU A 181 18.30 15.06 -7.48
CA LEU A 181 18.99 14.54 -8.64
C LEU A 181 19.51 15.66 -9.55
N PRO A 182 20.50 15.37 -10.42
CA PRO A 182 20.95 16.29 -11.46
C PRO A 182 19.81 16.78 -12.37
N LYS A 183 20.16 17.69 -13.27
CA LYS A 183 19.21 18.29 -14.21
C LYS A 183 18.38 17.26 -14.96
N SER A 184 17.08 17.48 -15.09
CA SER A 184 16.16 16.59 -15.83
C SER A 184 16.63 16.28 -17.26
N GLU A 185 17.33 17.22 -17.91
CA GLU A 185 17.94 17.07 -19.25
C GLU A 185 19.01 15.97 -19.30
N LEU A 186 19.65 15.66 -18.17
CA LEU A 186 20.63 14.59 -18.04
C LEU A 186 19.98 13.22 -17.81
N TYR A 187 18.64 13.17 -17.79
CA TYR A 187 17.86 11.95 -17.59
C TYR A 187 18.32 11.16 -16.35
N PRO A 188 18.38 11.78 -15.16
CA PRO A 188 18.98 11.17 -13.98
C PRO A 188 18.12 10.02 -13.41
N MET A 189 16.88 9.89 -13.86
CA MET A 189 15.94 8.85 -13.44
C MET A 189 16.15 7.59 -14.27
N ASN A 190 16.13 6.42 -13.62
CA ASN A 190 16.19 5.13 -14.28
C ASN A 190 14.97 4.26 -13.86
N PRO A 191 14.05 3.92 -14.78
CA PRO A 191 14.00 4.31 -16.18
C PRO A 191 13.73 5.80 -16.37
N ARG A 192 14.11 6.37 -17.51
CA ARG A 192 13.88 7.79 -17.82
C ARG A 192 12.39 8.14 -17.79
N GLU A 193 11.57 7.31 -18.42
CA GLU A 193 10.11 7.49 -18.53
C GLU A 193 9.40 6.24 -18.02
N LEU A 194 8.18 6.43 -17.51
CA LEU A 194 7.30 5.36 -17.06
C LEU A 194 6.00 5.37 -17.88
N PRO A 195 5.53 4.22 -18.37
CA PRO A 195 6.12 2.88 -18.21
C PRO A 195 7.35 2.64 -19.09
N ARG A 196 8.26 1.78 -18.64
CA ARG A 196 9.43 1.31 -19.41
C ARG A 196 9.04 0.24 -20.43
N GLU A 197 8.20 -0.70 -20.02
CA GLU A 197 7.76 -1.83 -20.86
C GLU A 197 6.27 -1.69 -21.15
N ILE A 198 5.91 -1.55 -22.43
CA ILE A 198 4.51 -1.49 -22.88
C ILE A 198 4.05 -2.91 -23.22
N TYR A 199 3.11 -3.43 -22.44
CA TYR A 199 2.48 -4.71 -22.68
C TYR A 199 1.26 -4.44 -23.56
N ALA A 200 1.37 -4.76 -24.85
CA ALA A 200 0.21 -4.81 -25.72
C ALA A 200 -0.70 -5.94 -25.24
N GLU A 201 -1.91 -5.57 -24.82
CA GLU A 201 -3.01 -6.50 -24.59
C GLU A 201 -3.29 -7.18 -25.94
N ASN A 202 -2.66 -8.32 -26.17
CA ASN A 202 -2.75 -9.04 -27.43
C ASN A 202 -4.15 -9.67 -27.54
N GLY A 203 -5.13 -8.85 -27.90
CA GLY A 203 -6.52 -9.23 -28.17
C GLY A 203 -7.05 -8.69 -29.50
N GLY A 204 -6.24 -7.96 -30.29
CA GLY A 204 -6.65 -7.42 -31.58
C GLY A 204 -5.52 -7.39 -32.58
N GLY A 205 -5.47 -8.38 -33.49
CA GLY A 205 -4.74 -8.26 -34.75
C GLY A 205 -3.28 -8.71 -34.75
N LEU A 206 -2.99 -9.96 -34.36
CA LEU A 206 -1.97 -10.68 -35.12
C LEU A 206 -2.65 -11.16 -36.40
N SER A 207 -2.46 -10.37 -37.45
CA SER A 207 -2.54 -10.85 -38.82
C SER A 207 -1.70 -12.12 -38.92
N ASP A 208 -2.42 -13.20 -39.15
CA ASP A 208 -1.91 -14.55 -39.27
C ASP A 208 -1.21 -14.71 -40.62
N GLN A 209 -0.05 -14.05 -40.81
CA GLN A 209 0.71 -14.20 -42.06
C GLN A 209 2.21 -14.34 -41.76
N THR A 210 2.67 -15.59 -41.97
CA THR A 210 3.98 -15.98 -42.50
C THR A 210 5.24 -15.96 -41.63
N ALA A 211 5.16 -16.21 -40.33
CA ALA A 211 6.37 -16.56 -39.54
C ALA A 211 6.64 -18.08 -39.54
N GLN A 212 7.58 -18.50 -40.38
CA GLN A 212 8.08 -19.88 -40.47
C GLN A 212 8.57 -20.40 -39.10
N LYS A 213 8.03 -21.54 -38.67
CA LYS A 213 8.28 -22.19 -37.38
C LYS A 213 9.74 -22.64 -37.28
N ARG A 214 10.53 -22.02 -36.39
CA ARG A 214 11.81 -22.59 -35.94
C ARG A 214 11.54 -23.83 -35.09
N LYS A 215 11.98 -24.99 -35.57
CA LYS A 215 11.84 -26.32 -34.96
C LYS A 215 12.53 -26.31 -33.58
N GLY A 216 11.79 -26.59 -32.49
CA GLY A 216 12.37 -26.87 -31.17
C GLY A 216 12.01 -25.92 -30.02
N ARG A 217 11.31 -24.81 -30.25
CA ARG A 217 10.77 -23.97 -29.16
C ARG A 217 9.25 -24.12 -29.08
N PRO A 218 8.68 -24.56 -27.94
CA PRO A 218 7.24 -24.68 -27.76
C PRO A 218 6.55 -23.37 -28.16
N ALA A 219 5.58 -23.46 -29.07
CA ALA A 219 4.93 -22.28 -29.61
C ALA A 219 4.17 -21.56 -28.49
N ARG A 220 4.02 -20.22 -28.59
CA ARG A 220 3.26 -19.41 -27.62
C ARG A 220 1.85 -19.98 -27.37
N ARG A 221 1.24 -20.58 -28.39
CA ARG A 221 -0.04 -21.29 -28.33
C ARG A 221 -0.01 -22.53 -27.41
N GLU A 222 1.08 -23.30 -27.40
CA GLU A 222 1.23 -24.47 -26.52
C GLU A 222 1.41 -24.07 -25.06
N LYS A 223 2.15 -22.97 -24.80
CA LYS A 223 2.25 -22.40 -23.44
C LYS A 223 0.90 -21.93 -22.92
N GLY A 224 0.09 -21.28 -23.77
CA GLY A 224 -1.27 -20.87 -23.41
C GLY A 224 -2.19 -22.05 -23.10
N LYS A 225 -2.15 -23.11 -23.92
CA LYS A 225 -2.93 -24.34 -23.67
C LYS A 225 -2.52 -25.01 -22.36
N LYS A 226 -1.21 -25.12 -22.10
CA LYS A 226 -0.70 -25.72 -20.85
C LYS A 226 -1.05 -24.90 -19.61
N ALA A 227 -1.06 -23.56 -19.71
CA ALA A 227 -1.48 -22.69 -18.62
C ALA A 227 -2.98 -22.81 -18.31
N ARG A 228 -3.84 -22.88 -19.35
CA ARG A 228 -5.28 -23.13 -19.15
C ARG A 228 -5.55 -24.49 -18.52
N GLN A 229 -4.88 -25.53 -19.01
CA GLN A 229 -4.99 -26.88 -18.46
C GLN A 229 -4.53 -26.96 -17.00
N ALA A 230 -3.51 -26.18 -16.63
CA ALA A 230 -3.07 -26.06 -15.23
C ALA A 230 -4.08 -25.31 -14.35
N LEU A 231 -4.79 -24.31 -14.89
CA LEU A 231 -5.86 -23.61 -14.16
C LEU A 231 -7.09 -24.50 -13.98
N GLU A 232 -7.50 -25.23 -15.02
CA GLU A 232 -8.60 -26.20 -14.96
C GLU A 232 -8.30 -27.31 -13.93
N SER A 233 -7.08 -27.83 -13.92
CA SER A 233 -6.65 -28.81 -12.91
C SER A 233 -6.61 -28.24 -11.50
N LEU A 234 -6.34 -26.95 -11.32
CA LEU A 234 -6.36 -26.29 -10.01
C LEU A 234 -7.78 -26.10 -9.49
N ASP A 235 -8.71 -25.81 -10.39
CA ASP A 235 -10.13 -25.66 -10.08
C ASP A 235 -10.75 -27.01 -9.68
N GLU A 236 -10.37 -28.09 -10.38
CA GLU A 236 -10.74 -29.48 -10.04
C GLU A 236 -10.25 -29.85 -8.62
N TRP A 237 -9.00 -29.55 -8.28
CA TRP A 237 -8.46 -29.76 -6.93
C TRP A 237 -9.15 -28.90 -5.87
N SER A 238 -9.60 -27.70 -6.22
CA SER A 238 -10.36 -26.85 -5.30
C SER A 238 -11.77 -27.40 -5.02
N LEU A 239 -12.32 -28.21 -5.92
CA LEU A 239 -13.67 -28.76 -5.80
C LEU A 239 -13.68 -30.13 -5.13
N GLU A 240 -12.63 -30.94 -5.28
CA GLU A 240 -12.69 -32.36 -4.93
C GLU A 240 -12.34 -32.73 -3.48
N ASP A 241 -11.57 -31.94 -2.70
CA ASP A 241 -11.04 -32.46 -1.41
C ASP A 241 -11.16 -31.56 -0.17
N HIS A 242 -11.63 -30.31 -0.29
CA HIS A 242 -11.63 -29.39 0.86
C HIS A 242 -12.96 -29.27 1.61
N ALA A 243 -14.10 -29.57 0.99
CA ALA A 243 -15.38 -29.47 1.69
C ALA A 243 -15.57 -30.59 2.73
N GLU A 244 -15.16 -31.82 2.40
CA GLU A 244 -15.28 -32.96 3.32
C GLU A 244 -14.25 -32.90 4.46
N GLN A 245 -12.99 -32.58 4.15
CA GLN A 245 -11.95 -32.40 5.18
C GLN A 245 -12.24 -31.24 6.14
N MET A 246 -12.84 -30.16 5.65
CA MET A 246 -13.19 -29.03 6.52
C MET A 246 -14.40 -29.35 7.41
N ASN A 247 -15.35 -30.16 6.93
CA ASN A 247 -16.46 -30.65 7.74
C ASN A 247 -15.97 -31.62 8.83
N ASP A 248 -15.06 -32.53 8.50
CA ASP A 248 -14.47 -33.45 9.47
C ASP A 248 -13.65 -32.69 10.55
N ALA A 249 -12.86 -31.70 10.15
CA ALA A 249 -12.10 -30.87 11.08
C ALA A 249 -13.00 -30.02 12.00
N VAL A 250 -14.15 -29.54 11.50
CA VAL A 250 -15.15 -28.83 12.31
C VAL A 250 -15.84 -29.79 13.27
N ALA A 251 -16.20 -30.99 12.83
CA ALA A 251 -16.80 -32.02 13.68
C ALA A 251 -15.85 -32.47 14.81
N ASP A 252 -14.57 -32.69 14.49
CA ASP A 252 -13.53 -33.01 15.47
C ASP A 252 -13.34 -31.87 16.49
N TYR A 253 -13.36 -30.62 16.03
CA TYR A 253 -13.28 -29.46 16.91
C TYR A 253 -14.50 -29.36 17.84
N GLU A 254 -15.72 -29.55 17.31
CA GLU A 254 -16.94 -29.52 18.12
C GLU A 254 -16.99 -30.65 19.15
N ALA A 255 -16.56 -31.86 18.77
CA ALA A 255 -16.45 -32.99 19.69
C ALA A 255 -15.43 -32.70 20.81
N SER A 256 -14.25 -32.19 20.45
CA SER A 256 -13.20 -31.84 21.42
C SER A 256 -13.63 -30.70 22.36
N LYS A 257 -14.35 -29.71 21.81
CA LYS A 257 -14.95 -28.61 22.59
C LYS A 257 -16.02 -29.11 23.55
N ALA A 258 -16.86 -30.06 23.15
CA ALA A 258 -17.89 -30.64 24.03
C ALA A 258 -17.26 -31.38 25.22
N VAL A 259 -16.21 -32.18 24.98
CA VAL A 259 -15.46 -32.86 26.05
C VAL A 259 -14.82 -31.84 27.00
N MET A 260 -14.17 -30.80 26.47
CA MET A 260 -13.60 -29.73 27.30
C MET A 260 -14.66 -29.00 28.14
N LEU A 261 -15.87 -28.80 27.61
CA LEU A 261 -16.94 -28.12 28.35
C LEU A 261 -17.56 -29.00 29.45
N ASP A 262 -17.57 -30.32 29.29
CA ASP A 262 -18.10 -31.27 30.29
C ASP A 262 -17.12 -31.47 31.47
N GLU A 263 -15.81 -31.35 31.22
CA GLU A 263 -14.79 -31.41 32.27
C GLU A 263 -14.73 -30.14 33.14
N ILE A 264 -15.37 -29.05 32.72
CA ILE A 264 -15.38 -27.80 33.49
C ILE A 264 -16.53 -27.89 34.53
N PRO A 265 -16.22 -27.86 35.84
CA PRO A 265 -17.25 -27.90 36.88
C PRO A 265 -18.25 -26.75 36.70
N PRO A 266 -19.57 -26.98 36.86
CA PRO A 266 -20.56 -25.91 36.77
C PRO A 266 -20.23 -24.82 37.81
N GLY A 267 -19.88 -23.63 37.31
CA GLY A 267 -19.39 -22.49 38.09
C GLY A 267 -17.92 -22.11 37.87
N SER A 268 -17.13 -22.95 37.19
CA SER A 268 -15.70 -22.70 36.94
C SER A 268 -15.43 -21.76 35.76
N VAL A 269 -16.34 -21.61 34.80
CA VAL A 269 -16.16 -20.69 33.65
C VAL A 269 -16.13 -19.23 34.13
N ASP A 270 -17.01 -18.85 35.05
CA ASP A 270 -17.01 -17.50 35.64
C ASP A 270 -15.78 -17.25 36.51
N SER A 271 -15.27 -18.31 37.16
CA SER A 271 -14.03 -18.26 37.93
C SER A 271 -12.80 -18.08 37.04
N VAL A 272 -12.69 -18.81 35.93
CA VAL A 272 -11.58 -18.69 34.98
C VAL A 272 -11.64 -17.35 34.26
N THR A 273 -12.83 -16.89 33.87
CA THR A 273 -13.00 -15.56 33.25
C THR A 273 -12.59 -14.45 34.21
N ARG A 274 -12.94 -14.56 35.51
CA ARG A 274 -12.49 -13.61 36.53
C ARG A 274 -10.96 -13.63 36.74
N VAL A 275 -10.34 -14.81 36.83
CA VAL A 275 -8.88 -14.92 36.99
C VAL A 275 -8.13 -14.35 35.78
N VAL A 276 -8.62 -14.56 34.56
CA VAL A 276 -8.01 -14.00 33.35
C VAL A 276 -8.19 -12.48 33.30
N VAL A 277 -9.36 -11.95 33.69
CA VAL A 277 -9.62 -10.51 33.76
C VAL A 277 -8.79 -9.83 34.86
N ASP A 278 -8.66 -10.45 36.03
CA ASP A 278 -7.88 -9.91 37.14
C ASP A 278 -6.37 -9.99 36.86
N GLY A 279 -5.89 -11.07 36.24
CA GLY A 279 -4.51 -11.16 35.74
C GLY A 279 -4.20 -10.12 34.66
N LEU A 280 -5.16 -9.81 33.78
CA LEU A 280 -5.01 -8.73 32.80
C LEU A 280 -4.97 -7.35 33.46
N LYS A 281 -5.67 -7.15 34.59
CA LYS A 281 -5.61 -5.89 35.36
C LYS A 281 -4.27 -5.71 36.07
N ASP A 282 -3.71 -6.77 36.63
CA ASP A 282 -2.40 -6.72 37.30
C ASP A 282 -1.25 -6.48 36.31
N VAL A 283 -1.34 -7.02 35.08
CA VAL A 283 -0.39 -6.72 34.00
C VAL A 283 -0.50 -5.27 33.51
N THR A 284 -1.66 -4.62 33.71
CA THR A 284 -1.85 -3.18 33.45
C THR A 284 -1.53 -2.28 34.66
N GLY A 285 -0.91 -2.82 35.72
CA GLY A 285 -0.52 -2.10 36.92
C GLY A 285 0.58 -1.05 36.68
N GLY A 286 0.16 0.15 36.27
CA GLY A 286 0.97 1.36 36.22
C GLY A 286 0.09 2.59 36.16
N ASP A 287 -0.12 3.20 37.34
CA ASP A 287 -0.81 4.46 37.65
C ASP A 287 -1.32 5.33 36.48
N GLY A 288 -2.64 5.53 36.41
CA GLY A 288 -3.19 6.79 35.91
C GLY A 288 -4.52 6.72 35.16
N ALA A 289 -5.55 7.27 35.79
CA ALA A 289 -6.85 7.72 35.26
C ALA A 289 -7.89 6.63 34.94
N GLY A 290 -8.94 6.62 35.77
CA GLY A 290 -10.08 5.73 35.68
C GLY A 290 -10.82 5.78 34.35
N ILE A 291 -11.13 4.59 33.84
CA ILE A 291 -12.06 4.37 32.74
C ILE A 291 -13.17 3.51 33.32
N ASP A 292 -14.36 4.10 33.46
CA ASP A 292 -15.59 3.36 33.69
C ASP A 292 -15.86 2.49 32.47
N VAL A 293 -15.71 1.17 32.63
CA VAL A 293 -16.07 0.18 31.61
C VAL A 293 -17.52 -0.20 31.83
N ILE A 294 -18.40 0.40 31.03
CA ILE A 294 -19.75 -0.10 30.81
C ILE A 294 -19.61 -1.47 30.11
N ALA A 295 -20.11 -2.51 30.79
CA ALA A 295 -20.20 -3.84 30.26
C ALA A 295 -21.31 -3.90 29.20
N GLU A 296 -20.94 -4.04 27.94
CA GLU A 296 -21.79 -4.68 26.93
C GLU A 296 -21.00 -5.77 26.20
N SER A 297 -21.61 -6.95 26.26
CA SER A 297 -21.25 -8.23 25.67
C SER A 297 -21.16 -8.22 24.14
N GLY A 298 -20.18 -8.93 23.56
CA GLY A 298 -20.31 -9.40 22.17
C GLY A 298 -19.05 -9.46 21.27
N ILE A 299 -18.05 -10.27 21.63
CA ILE A 299 -17.31 -11.20 20.74
C ILE A 299 -16.68 -10.65 19.43
N PHE A 300 -15.41 -10.20 19.49
CA PHE A 300 -14.22 -10.84 18.86
C PHE A 300 -12.97 -9.95 19.07
N GLY A 301 -11.96 -10.49 19.78
CA GLY A 301 -10.60 -9.91 19.93
C GLY A 301 -9.76 -10.13 18.67
N LEU A 302 -8.90 -9.19 18.26
CA LEU A 302 -7.59 -8.76 18.82
C LEU A 302 -6.42 -9.46 18.10
N VAL A 303 -5.53 -8.68 17.47
CA VAL A 303 -4.09 -8.64 17.81
C VAL A 303 -3.53 -7.23 17.58
N GLY A 304 -2.96 -6.65 18.65
CA GLY A 304 -1.76 -5.80 18.65
C GLY A 304 -1.81 -4.40 18.01
N LYS A 305 -2.22 -3.37 18.77
CA LYS A 305 -2.18 -1.96 18.32
C LYS A 305 -1.78 -0.93 19.39
N LYS A 306 -0.91 -1.27 20.37
CA LYS A 306 -0.53 -0.31 21.42
C LYS A 306 0.83 0.39 21.28
N ASP A 307 1.78 -0.08 20.49
CA ASP A 307 3.10 0.58 20.44
C ASP A 307 3.34 1.55 19.26
N LEU A 308 2.40 1.70 18.32
CA LEU A 308 2.60 2.61 17.18
C LEU A 308 2.01 4.02 17.37
N ALA A 309 1.21 4.24 18.42
CA ALA A 309 0.50 5.50 18.62
C ALA A 309 1.27 6.52 19.46
N GLU A 310 2.23 6.10 20.28
CA GLU A 310 2.90 7.01 21.22
C GLU A 310 4.04 7.83 20.59
N THR A 311 4.66 7.32 19.52
CA THR A 311 5.76 8.03 18.83
C THR A 311 5.27 9.10 17.84
N LEU A 312 3.98 9.11 17.49
CA LEU A 312 3.38 10.10 16.57
C LEU A 312 2.51 11.17 17.28
N GLY A 313 2.28 11.04 18.59
CA GLY A 313 1.40 11.93 19.36
C GLY A 313 2.06 13.14 20.04
N LYS A 314 3.39 13.17 20.22
CA LYS A 314 4.08 14.23 21.00
C LYS A 314 4.60 15.43 20.20
N ARG A 315 4.16 15.63 18.95
CA ARG A 315 4.46 16.84 18.14
C ARG A 315 3.20 17.46 17.51
N ILE A 316 2.19 17.67 18.35
CA ILE A 316 1.02 18.49 18.01
C ILE A 316 0.75 19.45 19.18
N ILE A 317 1.48 20.58 19.17
CA ILE A 317 0.99 21.94 19.42
C ILE A 317 1.71 22.83 18.39
#